data_AF-A0A843E760-F1
#
_entry.id   AF-A0A843E760-F1
#
_cell.length_a   1.000
_cell.length_b   1.000
_cell.length_c   1.000
_cell.angle_alpha   90.00
_cell.angle_beta   90.00
_cell.angle_gamma   90.00
#
_symmetry.space_group_name_H-M   'P 1'
#
loop_
_entity.id
_entity.type
_entity.pdbx_description
1 polymer ?
#
loop_
_entity_poly.entity_id
_entity_poly.type
_entity_poly.pdbx_seq_one_letter_code
_entity_poly.pdbx_strand_id
1 'polypeptide(L)'
;MWNNSFKHHCNRCQYDWVSAFHSPDRCPGCQSRKWRQDESVDVSVQSYLPKEAKIPILLRYDAGMGCVKIAIDLNHTFSTVYDVIKETYPNDNVRL
;
A
#
# COMPACT_ATOMS: atom_id res chain seq x y z
N MET A 1 -37.99 12.60 -22.41
CA MET A 1 -37.01 11.79 -23.16
C MET A 1 -35.83 11.56 -22.24
N TRP A 2 -35.73 10.39 -21.60
CA TRP A 2 -34.60 10.11 -20.71
C TRP A 2 -33.81 8.95 -21.29
N ASN A 3 -32.78 9.29 -22.06
CA ASN A 3 -31.81 8.32 -22.57
C ASN A 3 -30.46 8.62 -21.91
N ASN A 4 -30.40 8.45 -20.58
CA ASN A 4 -29.15 8.59 -19.83
C ASN A 4 -28.44 7.24 -19.84
N SER A 5 -27.66 7.03 -20.89
CA SER A 5 -26.75 5.89 -21.01
C SER A 5 -25.35 6.30 -20.58
N PHE A 6 -24.76 5.62 -19.60
CA PHE A 6 -23.40 5.88 -19.11
C PHE A 6 -22.43 4.90 -19.74
N LYS A 7 -21.33 5.43 -20.29
CA LYS A 7 -20.24 4.62 -20.84
C LYS A 7 -19.23 4.33 -19.74
N HIS A 8 -18.77 3.08 -19.68
CA HIS A 8 -17.78 2.61 -18.73
C HIS A 8 -16.67 1.85 -19.46
N HIS A 9 -15.45 2.01 -18.96
CA HIS A 9 -14.26 1.34 -19.45
C HIS A 9 -13.63 0.57 -18.28
N CYS A 10 -13.19 -0.67 -18.51
CA CYS A 10 -12.51 -1.47 -17.50
C CYS A 10 -11.00 -1.36 -17.69
N ASN A 11 -10.30 -0.74 -16.75
CA ASN A 11 -8.85 -0.60 -16.79
C ASN A 11 -8.10 -1.94 -16.68
N ARG A 12 -8.78 -3.01 -16.23
CA ARG A 12 -8.17 -4.35 -16.06
C ARG A 12 -8.23 -5.21 -17.31
N CYS A 13 -9.41 -5.29 -17.94
CA CYS A 13 -9.61 -6.15 -19.11
C CYS A 13 -9.84 -5.38 -20.41
N GLN A 14 -9.77 -4.04 -20.34
CA GLN A 14 -9.93 -3.13 -21.47
C GLN A 14 -11.29 -3.27 -22.17
N TYR A 15 -12.31 -3.77 -21.45
CA TYR A 15 -13.67 -3.92 -21.97
C TYR A 15 -14.49 -2.65 -21.75
N ASP A 16 -15.15 -2.19 -22.81
CA ASP A 16 -16.07 -1.06 -22.79
C ASP A 16 -17.54 -1.51 -22.79
N TRP A 17 -18.38 -0.87 -21.97
CA TRP A 17 -19.81 -1.15 -21.94
C TRP A 17 -20.65 0.07 -21.62
N VAL A 18 -21.94 -0.03 -21.94
CA VAL A 18 -22.94 0.97 -21.64
C VAL A 18 -23.87 0.44 -20.56
N SER A 19 -24.17 1.26 -19.55
CA SER A 19 -25.12 0.91 -18.51
C SER A 19 -26.09 2.05 -18.22
N ALA A 20 -27.28 1.72 -17.73
CA ALA A 20 -28.26 2.71 -17.26
C ALA A 20 -27.86 3.33 -15.91
N PHE A 21 -26.85 2.76 -15.24
CA PHE A 21 -26.40 3.18 -13.92
C PHE A 21 -25.09 3.95 -14.01
N HIS A 22 -24.94 5.01 -13.23
CA HIS A 22 -23.69 5.78 -13.22
C HIS A 22 -22.52 4.99 -12.62
N SER A 23 -22.82 3.98 -11.80
CA SER A 23 -21.84 3.20 -11.06
C SER A 23 -22.16 1.70 -10.98
N PRO A 24 -21.77 0.92 -11.99
CA PRO A 24 -21.90 -0.54 -11.94
C PRO A 24 -20.90 -1.15 -10.95
N ASP A 25 -21.35 -2.16 -10.19
CA ASP A 25 -20.55 -2.84 -9.16
C ASP A 25 -19.44 -3.73 -9.74
N ARG A 26 -19.62 -4.22 -10.97
CA ARG A 26 -18.71 -5.19 -11.61
C ARG A 26 -18.54 -4.89 -13.09
N CYS A 27 -17.36 -5.20 -13.62
CA CYS A 27 -17.15 -5.24 -15.06
C CYS A 27 -17.83 -6.49 -15.65
N PRO A 28 -18.63 -6.38 -16.73
CA PRO A 28 -19.23 -7.54 -17.39
C PRO A 28 -18.22 -8.44 -18.10
N GLY A 29 -17.06 -7.92 -18.52
CA GLY A 29 -16.00 -8.70 -19.17
C GLY A 29 -15.21 -9.59 -18.21
N CYS A 30 -14.66 -9.02 -17.12
CA CYS A 30 -13.79 -9.74 -16.19
C CYS A 30 -14.39 -9.96 -14.79
N GLN A 31 -15.63 -9.52 -14.55
CA GLN A 31 -16.34 -9.59 -13.26
C GLN A 31 -15.65 -8.88 -12.08
N SER A 32 -14.56 -8.15 -12.33
CA SER A 32 -13.85 -7.41 -11.29
C SER A 32 -14.71 -6.29 -10.71
N ARG A 33 -14.68 -6.16 -9.39
CA ARG A 33 -15.26 -5.02 -8.65
C ARG A 33 -14.36 -3.78 -8.68
N LYS A 34 -13.08 -3.96 -9.03
CA LYS A 34 -12.05 -2.92 -9.09
C LYS A 34 -11.77 -2.52 -10.54
N TRP A 35 -12.82 -2.42 -11.36
CA TRP A 35 -12.69 -2.22 -12.80
C TRP A 35 -12.27 -0.81 -13.19
N ARG A 36 -12.44 0.19 -12.32
CA ARG A 36 -11.92 1.58 -12.50
C ARG A 36 -10.52 1.80 -11.91
N GLN A 37 -9.97 0.82 -11.20
CA GLN A 37 -8.66 0.97 -10.58
C GLN A 37 -7.62 0.47 -11.58
N ASP A 38 -6.68 1.34 -11.93
CA ASP A 38 -5.44 0.90 -12.55
C ASP A 38 -4.67 0.02 -11.56
N GLU A 39 -4.06 -1.06 -12.06
CA GLU A 39 -3.20 -1.92 -11.24
C GLU A 39 -1.97 -1.18 -10.66
N SER A 40 -1.79 0.09 -11.01
CA SER A 40 -0.71 0.96 -10.53
C SER A 40 -0.94 1.58 -9.15
N VAL A 41 -2.08 1.34 -8.49
CA VAL A 41 -2.27 1.76 -7.09
C VAL A 41 -2.41 0.55 -6.18
N ASP A 42 -1.41 -0.32 -6.23
CA ASP A 42 -1.02 -1.09 -5.06
C ASP A 42 -0.50 -0.10 -4.00
N VAL A 43 -1.41 0.57 -3.27
CA VAL A 43 -1.05 1.10 -1.95
C VAL A 43 -0.96 -0.08 -0.99
N SER A 44 -0.10 -1.06 -1.31
CA SER A 44 0.79 -1.58 -0.29
C SER A 44 1.38 -0.33 0.36
N VAL A 45 1.22 -0.24 1.67
CA VAL A 45 1.83 0.80 2.47
C VAL A 45 3.34 0.59 2.32
N GLN A 46 3.93 1.07 1.23
CA GLN A 46 5.33 1.43 1.23
C GLN A 46 5.37 2.54 2.27
N SER A 47 5.83 2.16 3.45
CA SER A 47 6.18 3.06 4.53
C SER A 47 7.27 3.97 4.00
N TYR A 48 6.88 5.02 3.28
CA TYR A 48 7.64 6.25 3.13
C TYR A 48 7.66 6.90 4.50
N LEU A 49 8.27 6.22 5.48
CA LEU A 49 8.76 6.90 6.66
C LEU A 49 9.71 7.97 6.12
N PRO A 50 9.43 9.25 6.36
CA PRO A 50 10.35 10.30 5.98
C PRO A 50 11.71 9.99 6.60
N LYS A 51 12.80 10.36 5.92
CA LYS A 51 14.18 10.06 6.38
C LYS A 51 14.38 10.48 7.84
N GLU A 52 13.75 11.59 8.24
CA GLU A 52 13.73 12.13 9.60
C GLU A 52 13.13 11.16 10.63
N ALA A 53 12.08 10.42 10.28
CA ALA A 53 11.45 9.44 11.15
C ALA A 53 12.22 8.10 11.21
N LYS A 54 13.17 7.86 10.29
CA LYS A 54 14.10 6.71 10.36
C LYS A 54 15.22 6.95 11.38
N ILE A 55 15.65 8.21 11.58
CA ILE A 55 16.71 8.59 12.53
C ILE A 55 16.47 8.03 13.94
N PRO A 56 15.30 8.23 14.58
CA PRO A 56 15.06 7.73 15.94
C PRO A 56 14.99 6.20 16.02
N ILE A 57 14.66 5.50 14.93
CA ILE A 57 14.64 4.04 14.85
C ILE A 57 16.09 3.53 14.85
N LEU A 58 16.94 4.06 13.97
CA LEU A 58 18.33 3.65 13.81
C LEU A 58 19.16 3.98 15.05
N LEU A 59 18.98 5.17 15.65
CA LEU A 59 19.68 5.58 16.87
C LEU A 59 19.44 4.60 18.03
N ARG A 60 18.20 4.12 18.18
CA ARG A 60 17.85 3.16 19.24
C ARG A 60 18.39 1.77 18.96
N TYR A 61 18.42 1.37 17.70
CA TYR A 61 19.00 0.10 17.28
C TYR A 61 20.52 0.08 17.49
N ASP A 62 21.21 1.17 17.15
CA ASP A 62 22.65 1.36 17.39
C ASP A 62 22.99 1.37 18.89
N ALA A 63 22.11 1.93 19.72
CA ALA A 63 22.18 1.83 21.18
C ALA A 63 21.94 0.41 21.74
N GLY A 64 21.65 -0.58 20.88
CA GLY A 64 21.49 -1.98 21.24
C GLY A 64 20.08 -2.38 21.67
N MET A 65 19.05 -1.55 21.45
CA MET A 65 17.67 -1.94 21.71
C MET A 65 17.14 -2.92 20.66
N GLY A 66 16.39 -3.93 21.11
CA GLY A 66 15.69 -4.87 20.24
C GLY A 66 14.56 -4.22 19.45
N CYS A 67 14.30 -4.72 18.25
CA CYS A 67 13.34 -4.15 17.31
C CYS A 67 11.92 -4.02 17.89
N VAL A 68 11.51 -4.97 18.73
CA VAL A 68 10.18 -4.96 19.37
C VAL A 68 10.07 -3.80 20.36
N LYS A 69 11.14 -3.54 21.12
CA LYS A 69 11.21 -2.42 22.08
C LYS A 69 11.10 -1.08 21.36
N ILE A 70 11.80 -0.94 20.23
CA ILE A 70 11.81 0.28 19.41
C ILE A 70 10.42 0.54 18.80
N ALA A 71 9.75 -0.51 18.32
CA ALA A 71 8.40 -0.42 17.77
C ALA A 71 7.40 0.13 18.80
N ILE A 72 7.46 -0.37 20.05
CA ILE A 72 6.60 0.08 21.14
C ILE A 72 6.93 1.53 21.52
N ASP A 73 8.21 1.86 21.70
CA ASP A 73 8.66 3.20 22.13
C ASP A 73 8.30 4.30 21.12
N LEU A 74 8.38 3.98 19.82
CA LEU A 74 8.11 4.93 18.74
C LEU A 74 6.68 4.86 18.20
N ASN A 75 5.84 4.00 18.78
CA ASN A 75 4.49 3.74 18.31
C ASN A 75 4.45 3.40 16.79
N HIS A 76 5.45 2.64 16.35
CA HIS A 76 5.58 2.16 14.98
C HIS A 76 5.29 0.66 14.92
N THR A 77 4.87 0.17 13.76
CA THR A 77 4.67 -1.27 13.59
C THR A 77 6.02 -1.99 13.49
N PHE A 78 6.06 -3.24 13.93
CA PHE A 78 7.26 -4.07 13.81
C PHE A 78 7.75 -4.15 12.36
N SER A 79 6.84 -4.35 11.40
CA SER A 79 7.17 -4.39 9.96
C SER A 79 7.91 -3.14 9.52
N THR A 80 7.42 -1.96 9.91
CA THR A 80 8.06 -0.69 9.58
C THR A 80 9.48 -0.58 10.16
N VAL A 81 9.68 -0.96 11.41
CA VAL A 81 11.01 -0.93 12.07
C VAL A 81 11.95 -1.96 11.43
N TYR A 82 11.45 -3.16 11.16
CA TYR A 82 12.18 -4.24 10.52
C TYR A 82 12.64 -3.85 9.10
N ASP A 83 11.75 -3.25 8.31
CA ASP A 83 12.06 -2.80 6.95
C ASP A 83 13.15 -1.71 6.96
N VAL A 84 13.07 -0.73 7.86
CA VAL A 84 14.09 0.32 8.01
C VAL A 84 15.45 -0.25 8.38
N ILE A 85 15.50 -1.21 9.31
CA ILE A 85 16.76 -1.83 9.77
C ILE A 85 17.33 -2.71 8.67
N LYS A 86 16.50 -3.50 7.99
CA LYS A 86 16.92 -4.37 6.88
C LYS A 86 17.41 -3.56 5.67
N GLU A 87 16.79 -2.42 5.38
CA GLU A 87 17.29 -1.47 4.37
C GLU A 87 18.66 -0.91 4.72
N THR A 88 18.91 -0.62 6.00
CA THR A 88 20.15 0.04 6.46
C THR A 88 21.28 -0.95 6.71
N TYR A 89 20.95 -2.15 7.20
CA TYR A 89 21.88 -3.22 7.57
C TYR A 89 21.46 -4.55 6.91
N PRO A 90 21.63 -4.71 5.60
CA PRO A 90 21.19 -5.90 4.86
C PRO A 90 21.91 -7.19 5.28
N ASN A 91 23.06 -7.07 5.95
CA ASN A 91 23.91 -8.20 6.35
C ASN A 91 23.93 -8.44 7.86
N ASP A 92 23.19 -7.67 8.66
CA ASP A 92 23.15 -7.85 10.11
C ASP A 92 21.97 -8.74 10.52
N ASN A 93 22.20 -9.60 11.51
CA ASN A 93 21.13 -10.41 12.07
C ASN A 93 20.29 -9.51 12.97
N VAL A 94 19.14 -9.10 12.45
CA VAL A 94 18.22 -8.18 13.11
C VAL A 94 17.96 -8.64 14.56
N ARG A 95 18.35 -7.79 15.52
CA ARG A 95 18.21 -8.06 16.95
C ARG A 95 16.74 -7.91 17.35
N LEU A 96 16.08 -9.02 17.68
CA LEU A 96 14.67 -9.05 18.10
C LEU A 96 14.52 -8.69 19.58
#